data_AF-A2GSB1-F1
#
_entry.id   AF-A2GSB1-F1
#
_cell.length_a   1.000
_cell.length_b   1.000
_cell.length_c   1.000
_cell.angle_alpha   90.00
_cell.angle_beta   90.00
_cell.angle_gamma   90.00
#
_symmetry.space_group_name_H-M   'P 1'
#
loop_
_entity.id
_entity.type
_entity.pdbx_description
1 polymer ?
#
loop_
_entity_poly.entity_id
_entity_poly.type
_entity_poly.pdbx_seq_one_letter_code
_entity_poly.pdbx_strand_id
1 'polypeptide(L)'
;MLSDNMKQKSEKKLIADFDAVSLYPSAIARLYTLEGIPKVLKKEMLSTEYLMRHLFNDDQKEPIGEKFMSGFFVLIKITEIVIHRHFPLIVCDPELNPELNVPRSSNTCCLMYVDHITLQDLIKYQGVKCEVLQGYYYDGNRDMRIRDEVKKLFELRLKYKKEENPLQEIIKLILNSIYGKTILSPIESKITIVDDKDAIRYAIRNYNHIVKFEGLDGSDKTIFKLTKSICRHFNFCPLGVNILSMSKRIMNEVFCTAEDMGLQIFYQDCDSMHIFNEDIPKLAAEFKKRYGRKLIGKNLGQFHSDFAEITPGKQSLAYKSIFCGKKTYIDLLTNDLNEVAFHARCKGVKQDVLALTANEMFPEAIQCYYNEDKNIHIPVGTYDKDSEFSLMKLYKALHDGQEIGFDLCKSSSPCFAEKFNFSITTKTSFIRKLKF
;
A
#
# COMPACT_ATOMS: atom_id res chain seq x y z
N MET A 1 3.85 -8.02 3.10
CA MET A 1 3.59 -9.46 2.99
C MET A 1 4.94 -10.13 3.09
N LEU A 2 5.01 -11.28 3.74
CA LEU A 2 6.24 -12.04 3.83
C LEU A 2 6.18 -13.16 2.81
N SER A 3 7.35 -13.62 2.36
CA SER A 3 7.45 -14.81 1.52
C SER A 3 6.71 -15.97 2.18
N ASP A 4 5.80 -16.60 1.43
CA ASP A 4 4.95 -17.72 1.87
C ASP A 4 4.07 -17.44 3.10
N ASN A 5 3.83 -16.16 3.42
CA ASN A 5 3.18 -15.75 4.67
C ASN A 5 3.88 -16.27 5.93
N MET A 6 5.18 -16.58 5.86
CA MET A 6 5.98 -17.07 6.98
C MET A 6 6.93 -15.99 7.51
N LYS A 7 7.24 -16.03 8.81
CA LYS A 7 8.26 -15.15 9.41
C LYS A 7 9.62 -15.38 8.74
N GLN A 8 10.38 -14.31 8.54
CA GLN A 8 11.66 -14.35 7.83
C GLN A 8 12.76 -13.67 8.66
N LYS A 9 13.99 -14.15 8.52
CA LYS A 9 15.20 -13.51 9.06
C LYS A 9 16.29 -13.53 8.00
N SER A 10 17.13 -12.51 7.99
CA SER A 10 18.34 -12.48 7.18
C SER A 10 19.53 -12.08 8.03
N GLU A 11 20.63 -12.82 7.86
CA GLU A 11 21.91 -12.56 8.50
C GLU A 11 23.00 -12.63 7.43
N LYS A 12 24.04 -11.79 7.56
CA LYS A 12 25.32 -11.86 6.82
C LYS A 12 25.31 -11.38 5.37
N LYS A 13 24.17 -11.11 4.74
CA LYS A 13 24.09 -10.52 3.41
C LYS A 13 23.35 -9.19 3.42
N LEU A 14 23.88 -8.23 2.67
CA LEU A 14 23.32 -6.90 2.57
C LEU A 14 22.01 -6.92 1.76
N ILE A 15 20.93 -6.46 2.39
CA ILE A 15 19.62 -6.28 1.78
C ILE A 15 19.43 -4.81 1.41
N ALA A 16 18.75 -4.57 0.30
CA ALA A 16 18.23 -3.27 -0.08
C ALA A 16 16.69 -3.30 0.00
N ASP A 17 16.10 -2.19 0.45
CA ASP A 17 14.67 -1.91 0.30
C ASP A 17 14.46 -1.29 -1.07
N PHE A 18 14.14 -2.12 -2.06
CA PHE A 18 14.05 -1.75 -3.45
C PHE A 18 12.63 -1.29 -3.79
N ASP A 19 12.45 0.03 -3.91
CA ASP A 19 11.17 0.72 -3.98
C ASP A 19 10.89 1.34 -5.35
N ALA A 20 9.61 1.32 -5.75
CA ALA A 20 9.15 1.90 -7.01
C ALA A 20 8.99 3.42 -6.93
N VAL A 21 9.62 4.14 -7.86
CA VAL A 21 9.51 5.60 -7.94
C VAL A 21 8.08 6.01 -8.23
N SER A 22 7.39 6.56 -7.23
CA SER A 22 6.05 7.13 -7.37
C SER A 22 5.09 6.14 -8.06
N LEU A 23 4.81 5.01 -7.40
CA LEU A 23 4.11 3.87 -8.00
C LEU A 23 2.78 4.25 -8.67
N TYR A 24 1.89 4.99 -7.99
CA TYR A 24 0.60 5.36 -8.57
C TYR A 24 0.74 6.30 -9.78
N PRO A 25 1.55 7.38 -9.73
CA PRO A 25 1.88 8.15 -10.93
C PRO A 25 2.47 7.31 -12.07
N SER A 26 3.34 6.36 -11.76
CA SER A 26 3.91 5.43 -12.73
C SER A 26 2.85 4.54 -13.38
N ALA A 27 1.85 4.11 -12.61
CA ALA A 27 0.69 3.38 -13.11
C ALA A 27 -0.17 4.26 -14.03
N ILE A 28 -0.48 5.48 -13.60
CA ILE A 28 -1.27 6.45 -14.39
C ILE A 28 -0.57 6.76 -15.72
N ALA A 29 0.75 6.90 -15.72
CA ALA A 29 1.54 7.15 -16.94
C ALA A 29 1.45 6.02 -17.98
N ARG A 30 0.99 4.82 -17.59
CA ARG A 30 0.74 3.66 -18.46
C ARG A 30 -0.75 3.40 -18.71
N LEU A 31 -1.65 4.18 -18.12
CA LEU A 31 -3.09 3.94 -18.12
C LEU A 31 -3.88 4.89 -19.00
N TYR A 32 -5.18 4.69 -19.05
CA TYR A 32 -6.15 5.45 -19.81
C TYR A 32 -7.47 5.46 -19.06
N THR A 33 -8.38 6.33 -19.49
CA THR A 33 -9.79 6.28 -19.10
C THR A 33 -10.61 5.55 -20.15
N LEU A 34 -11.62 4.82 -19.72
CA LEU A 34 -12.57 4.12 -20.58
C LEU A 34 -13.73 5.06 -20.93
N GLU A 35 -14.00 5.26 -22.22
CA GLU A 35 -15.13 6.07 -22.68
C GLU A 35 -16.42 5.25 -22.78
N GLY A 36 -17.55 5.94 -22.61
CA GLY A 36 -18.88 5.37 -22.76
C GLY A 36 -19.46 4.77 -21.47
N ILE A 37 -20.55 4.02 -21.65
CA ILE A 37 -21.31 3.37 -20.57
C ILE A 37 -21.00 1.86 -20.62
N PRO A 38 -20.74 1.21 -19.48
CA PRO A 38 -20.50 -0.23 -19.45
C PRO A 38 -21.70 -1.01 -19.97
N LYS A 39 -21.43 -2.07 -20.73
CA LYS A 39 -22.42 -3.01 -21.26
C LYS A 39 -22.29 -4.35 -20.54
N VAL A 40 -23.41 -4.98 -20.22
CA VAL A 40 -23.44 -6.31 -19.60
C VAL A 40 -22.89 -7.35 -20.58
N LEU A 41 -22.04 -8.25 -20.08
CA LEU A 41 -21.55 -9.37 -20.88
C LEU A 41 -22.69 -10.32 -21.27
N LYS A 42 -22.68 -10.74 -22.54
CA LYS A 42 -23.61 -11.75 -23.05
C LYS A 42 -23.06 -13.16 -22.78
N LYS A 43 -23.93 -14.17 -22.87
CA LYS A 43 -23.57 -15.57 -22.56
C LYS A 43 -22.39 -16.08 -23.41
N GLU A 44 -22.35 -15.72 -24.68
CA GLU A 44 -21.26 -16.07 -25.60
C GLU A 44 -19.91 -15.42 -25.25
N MET A 45 -19.93 -14.36 -24.44
CA MET A 45 -18.73 -13.62 -24.03
C MET A 45 -18.15 -14.14 -22.70
N LEU A 46 -18.82 -15.06 -22.01
CA LEU A 46 -18.44 -15.60 -20.71
C LEU A 46 -17.32 -16.65 -20.82
N SER A 47 -16.23 -16.30 -21.49
CA SER A 47 -15.00 -17.10 -21.51
C SER A 47 -13.77 -16.22 -21.51
N THR A 48 -12.71 -16.69 -20.86
CA THR A 48 -11.43 -16.00 -20.77
C THR A 48 -10.85 -15.78 -22.18
N GLU A 49 -10.97 -16.78 -23.05
CA GLU A 49 -10.51 -16.76 -24.44
C GLU A 49 -11.23 -15.68 -25.24
N TYR A 50 -12.55 -15.56 -25.11
CA TYR A 50 -13.32 -14.53 -25.80
C TYR A 50 -12.91 -13.13 -25.32
N LEU A 51 -12.82 -12.92 -24.00
CA LEU A 51 -12.42 -11.61 -23.46
C LEU A 51 -11.02 -11.22 -23.91
N MET A 52 -10.04 -12.13 -23.83
CA MET A 52 -8.66 -11.86 -24.25
C MET A 52 -8.54 -11.61 -25.76
N ARG A 53 -9.30 -12.35 -26.57
CA ARG A 53 -9.33 -12.18 -28.03
C ARG A 53 -9.83 -10.80 -28.42
N HIS A 54 -10.90 -10.30 -27.79
CA HIS A 54 -11.54 -9.05 -28.19
C HIS A 54 -11.09 -7.81 -27.40
N LEU A 55 -10.31 -7.98 -26.33
CA LEU A 55 -9.69 -6.89 -25.57
C LEU A 55 -8.63 -6.16 -26.40
N PHE A 56 -8.72 -4.83 -26.44
CA PHE A 56 -7.74 -3.91 -27.02
C PHE A 56 -6.30 -4.26 -26.59
N ASN A 57 -5.37 -4.11 -27.53
CA ASN A 57 -3.94 -4.13 -27.22
C ASN A 57 -3.57 -2.97 -26.27
N ASP A 58 -2.42 -3.06 -25.57
CA ASP A 58 -2.08 -2.15 -24.46
C ASP A 58 -2.18 -0.65 -24.82
N ASP A 59 -1.71 -0.23 -26.00
CA ASP A 59 -1.73 1.16 -26.46
C ASP A 59 -2.77 1.46 -27.54
N GLN A 60 -3.67 0.52 -27.82
CA GLN A 60 -4.78 0.75 -28.74
C GLN A 60 -5.74 1.80 -28.18
N LYS A 61 -6.13 2.78 -29.00
CA LYS A 61 -7.01 3.91 -28.59
C LYS A 61 -8.46 3.73 -29.01
N GLU A 62 -8.67 3.10 -30.17
CA GLU A 62 -9.96 3.00 -30.83
C GLU A 62 -10.25 1.54 -31.18
N PRO A 63 -11.52 1.13 -31.34
CA PRO A 63 -11.86 -0.25 -31.70
C PRO A 63 -11.42 -0.59 -33.13
N ILE A 64 -10.73 -1.72 -33.29
CA ILE A 64 -10.20 -2.17 -34.59
C ILE A 64 -10.51 -3.65 -34.78
N GLY A 65 -11.35 -3.97 -35.76
CA GLY A 65 -11.71 -5.36 -36.10
C GLY A 65 -12.28 -6.13 -34.90
N GLU A 66 -11.70 -7.29 -34.59
CA GLU A 66 -12.10 -8.10 -33.44
C GLU A 66 -11.70 -7.47 -32.09
N LYS A 67 -10.77 -6.50 -32.08
CA LYS A 67 -10.31 -5.82 -30.87
C LYS A 67 -11.22 -4.63 -30.56
N PHE A 68 -12.43 -4.90 -30.10
CA PHE A 68 -13.45 -3.87 -29.83
C PHE A 68 -13.70 -3.59 -28.34
N MET A 69 -13.18 -4.41 -27.42
CA MET A 69 -13.36 -4.18 -25.97
C MET A 69 -12.21 -3.32 -25.42
N SER A 70 -12.50 -2.10 -24.98
CA SER A 70 -11.49 -1.21 -24.40
C SER A 70 -11.13 -1.58 -22.95
N GLY A 71 -12.03 -2.23 -22.22
CA GLY A 71 -11.77 -2.75 -20.89
C GLY A 71 -12.96 -3.53 -20.37
N PHE A 72 -12.76 -4.33 -19.32
CA PHE A 72 -13.84 -5.08 -18.68
C PHE A 72 -13.59 -5.28 -17.20
N PHE A 73 -14.67 -5.58 -16.47
CA PHE A 73 -14.69 -5.89 -15.05
C PHE A 73 -15.60 -7.09 -14.85
N VAL A 74 -15.05 -8.19 -14.32
CA VAL A 74 -15.73 -9.48 -14.28
C VAL A 74 -15.56 -10.17 -12.93
N LEU A 75 -16.56 -10.97 -12.57
CA LEU A 75 -16.42 -11.99 -11.53
C LEU A 75 -15.92 -13.27 -12.18
N ILE A 76 -14.79 -13.78 -11.72
CA ILE A 76 -14.23 -15.05 -12.15
C ILE A 76 -14.30 -16.08 -11.04
N LYS A 77 -14.35 -17.36 -11.43
CA LYS A 77 -14.07 -18.51 -10.58
C LYS A 77 -12.76 -19.12 -11.02
N ILE A 78 -11.73 -19.04 -10.18
CA ILE A 78 -10.45 -19.69 -10.44
C ILE A 78 -10.64 -21.21 -10.30
N THR A 79 -10.24 -21.97 -11.31
CA THR A 79 -10.38 -23.42 -11.35
C THR A 79 -9.04 -24.14 -11.21
N GLU A 80 -7.96 -23.53 -11.69
CA GLU A 80 -6.62 -24.09 -11.65
C GLU A 80 -5.56 -23.00 -11.48
N ILE A 81 -4.50 -23.30 -10.73
CA ILE A 81 -3.33 -22.44 -10.52
C ILE A 81 -2.09 -23.25 -10.87
N VAL A 82 -1.39 -22.87 -11.93
CA VAL A 82 -0.21 -23.61 -12.40
C VAL A 82 1.04 -23.22 -11.62
N ILE A 83 1.23 -21.91 -11.37
CA ILE A 83 2.42 -21.38 -10.70
C ILE A 83 2.04 -20.87 -9.31
N HIS A 84 2.60 -21.53 -8.30
CA HIS A 84 2.43 -21.15 -6.90
C HIS A 84 3.52 -20.13 -6.54
N ARG A 85 3.10 -18.88 -6.30
CA ARG A 85 4.01 -17.77 -5.99
C ARG A 85 4.26 -17.68 -4.50
N HIS A 86 5.46 -17.27 -4.12
CA HIS A 86 5.77 -16.91 -2.73
C HIS A 86 4.99 -15.68 -2.28
N PHE A 87 4.67 -14.79 -3.24
CA PHE A 87 3.78 -13.65 -3.08
C PHE A 87 2.56 -13.81 -4.01
N PRO A 88 1.48 -14.48 -3.58
CA PRO A 88 0.32 -14.74 -4.43
C PRO A 88 -0.38 -13.46 -4.89
N LEU A 89 -0.67 -13.37 -6.20
CA LEU A 89 -1.44 -12.27 -6.79
C LEU A 89 -2.95 -12.44 -6.52
N ILE A 90 -3.39 -13.67 -6.29
CA ILE A 90 -4.78 -14.03 -5.98
C ILE A 90 -5.18 -13.46 -4.62
N VAL A 91 -6.34 -12.80 -4.60
CA VAL A 91 -6.92 -12.21 -3.39
C VAL A 91 -8.20 -12.96 -3.03
N CYS A 92 -8.14 -13.76 -1.96
CA CYS A 92 -9.28 -14.46 -1.41
C CYS A 92 -10.04 -13.51 -0.47
N ASP A 93 -11.09 -12.87 -0.99
CA ASP A 93 -11.95 -12.02 -0.18
C ASP A 93 -12.87 -12.88 0.71
N PRO A 94 -12.80 -12.78 2.06
CA PRO A 94 -13.63 -13.58 2.95
C PRO A 94 -15.13 -13.32 2.81
N GLU A 95 -15.54 -12.13 2.36
CA GLU A 95 -16.96 -11.84 2.13
C GLU A 95 -17.49 -12.55 0.87
N LEU A 96 -16.62 -12.70 -0.14
CA LEU A 96 -16.96 -13.38 -1.40
C LEU A 96 -16.75 -14.89 -1.32
N ASN A 97 -15.87 -15.35 -0.43
CA ASN A 97 -15.50 -16.75 -0.24
C ASN A 97 -15.54 -17.13 1.25
N PRO A 98 -16.71 -17.05 1.90
CA PRO A 98 -16.84 -17.27 3.35
C PRO A 98 -16.45 -18.69 3.80
N GLU A 99 -16.47 -19.66 2.88
CA GLU A 99 -16.05 -21.04 3.10
C GLU A 99 -14.53 -21.23 3.13
N LEU A 100 -13.76 -20.26 2.60
CA LEU A 100 -12.30 -20.35 2.52
C LEU A 100 -11.64 -19.72 3.76
N ASN A 101 -11.14 -20.55 4.66
CA ASN A 101 -10.36 -20.11 5.83
C ASN A 101 -8.86 -19.99 5.50
N VAL A 102 -8.53 -19.13 4.53
CA VAL A 102 -7.15 -18.91 4.06
C VAL A 102 -6.75 -17.44 4.21
N PRO A 103 -5.45 -17.11 4.24
CA PRO A 103 -5.01 -15.73 4.18
C PRO A 103 -5.57 -15.01 2.95
N ARG A 104 -5.84 -13.70 3.09
CA ARG A 104 -6.41 -12.87 2.03
C ARG A 104 -5.59 -12.86 0.74
N SER A 105 -4.29 -13.17 0.80
CA SER A 105 -3.46 -13.46 -0.37
C SER A 105 -2.91 -14.88 -0.21
N SER A 106 -3.33 -15.77 -1.10
CA SER A 106 -2.99 -17.19 -1.05
C SER A 106 -3.06 -17.82 -2.45
N ASN A 107 -2.33 -18.90 -2.67
CA ASN A 107 -2.45 -19.70 -3.90
C ASN A 107 -3.68 -20.63 -3.82
N THR A 108 -4.87 -20.06 -3.71
CA THR A 108 -6.12 -20.81 -3.51
C THR A 108 -7.11 -20.50 -4.62
N CYS A 109 -7.73 -21.53 -5.19
CA CYS A 109 -8.84 -21.36 -6.12
C CYS A 109 -10.03 -20.71 -5.40
N CYS A 110 -10.47 -19.54 -5.88
CA CYS A 110 -11.54 -18.77 -5.26
C CYS A 110 -12.35 -18.00 -6.30
N LEU A 111 -13.48 -17.43 -5.87
CA LEU A 111 -14.17 -16.35 -6.57
C LEU A 111 -13.40 -15.05 -6.39
N MET A 112 -13.27 -14.27 -7.47
CA MET A 112 -12.54 -13.01 -7.44
C MET A 112 -13.13 -12.02 -8.45
N TYR A 113 -13.33 -10.77 -8.03
CA TYR A 113 -13.59 -9.67 -8.96
C TYR A 113 -12.27 -9.17 -9.55
N VAL A 114 -12.20 -9.09 -10.87
CA VAL A 114 -11.00 -8.67 -11.61
C VAL A 114 -11.36 -7.71 -12.73
N ASP A 115 -10.47 -6.75 -12.97
CA ASP A 115 -10.46 -6.01 -14.23
C ASP A 115 -9.61 -6.74 -15.28
N HIS A 116 -9.60 -6.21 -16.50
CA HIS A 116 -8.81 -6.79 -17.60
C HIS A 116 -7.31 -6.87 -17.31
N ILE A 117 -6.77 -5.90 -16.57
CA ILE A 117 -5.35 -5.84 -16.21
C ILE A 117 -5.01 -6.98 -15.23
N THR A 118 -5.81 -7.13 -14.17
CA THR A 118 -5.62 -8.17 -13.15
C THR A 118 -5.78 -9.56 -13.75
N LEU A 119 -6.79 -9.77 -14.61
CA LEU A 119 -6.98 -11.08 -15.25
C LEU A 119 -5.79 -11.47 -16.13
N GLN A 120 -5.28 -10.54 -16.95
CA GLN A 120 -4.07 -10.76 -17.75
C GLN A 120 -2.86 -11.14 -16.88
N ASP A 121 -2.69 -10.48 -15.74
CA ASP A 121 -1.58 -10.74 -14.81
C ASP A 121 -1.71 -12.10 -14.12
N LEU A 122 -2.91 -12.49 -13.70
CA LEU A 122 -3.17 -13.80 -13.11
C LEU A 122 -2.84 -14.94 -14.09
N ILE A 123 -3.26 -14.80 -15.35
CA ILE A 123 -2.95 -15.77 -16.41
C ILE A 123 -1.44 -15.80 -16.67
N LYS A 124 -0.81 -14.64 -16.83
CA LYS A 124 0.60 -14.54 -17.18
C LYS A 124 1.54 -15.03 -16.08
N TYR A 125 1.33 -14.57 -14.85
CA TYR A 125 2.28 -14.77 -13.76
C TYR A 125 1.93 -15.97 -12.88
N GLN A 126 0.67 -16.39 -12.80
CA GLN A 126 0.27 -17.56 -12.02
C GLN A 126 -0.26 -18.73 -12.86
N GLY A 127 -0.38 -18.55 -14.18
CA GLY A 127 -0.94 -19.59 -15.06
C GLY A 127 -2.38 -19.93 -14.69
N VAL A 128 -3.14 -18.95 -14.18
CA VAL A 128 -4.52 -19.18 -13.72
C VAL A 128 -5.40 -19.59 -14.89
N LYS A 129 -6.19 -20.65 -14.68
CA LYS A 129 -7.37 -20.95 -15.48
C LYS A 129 -8.61 -20.62 -14.67
N CYS A 130 -9.59 -20.01 -15.32
CA CYS A 130 -10.80 -19.55 -14.65
C CYS A 130 -12.00 -19.51 -15.58
N GLU A 131 -13.18 -19.61 -14.96
CA GLU A 131 -14.47 -19.40 -15.60
C GLU A 131 -14.93 -17.95 -15.37
N VAL A 132 -15.43 -17.29 -16.42
CA VAL A 132 -16.03 -15.96 -16.31
C VAL A 132 -17.51 -16.14 -16.00
N LEU A 133 -17.98 -15.62 -14.88
CA LEU A 133 -19.36 -15.82 -14.43
C LEU A 133 -20.30 -14.71 -14.91
N GLN A 134 -19.85 -13.46 -14.78
CA GLN A 134 -20.61 -12.27 -15.12
C GLN A 134 -19.70 -11.05 -15.14
N GLY A 135 -20.19 -9.95 -15.71
CA GLY A 135 -19.51 -8.67 -15.61
C GLY A 135 -19.93 -7.70 -16.69
N TYR A 136 -19.13 -6.66 -16.82
CA TYR A 136 -19.35 -5.57 -17.77
C TYR A 136 -18.12 -5.35 -18.63
N TYR A 137 -18.34 -4.86 -19.85
CA TYR A 137 -17.27 -4.42 -20.73
C TYR A 137 -17.57 -3.03 -21.30
N TYR A 138 -16.52 -2.35 -21.74
CA TYR A 138 -16.57 -1.08 -22.46
C TYR A 138 -16.14 -1.32 -23.90
N ASP A 139 -16.81 -0.66 -24.85
CA ASP A 139 -16.47 -0.68 -26.27
C ASP A 139 -16.28 0.71 -26.88
N GLY A 140 -16.26 1.75 -26.04
CA GLY A 140 -15.79 3.08 -26.43
C GLY A 140 -14.26 3.16 -26.50
N ASN A 141 -13.75 4.33 -26.84
CA ASN A 141 -12.31 4.59 -26.95
C ASN A 141 -11.61 4.57 -25.59
N ARG A 142 -10.28 4.52 -25.63
CA ARG A 142 -9.40 4.77 -24.50
C ARG A 142 -8.81 6.18 -24.61
N ASP A 143 -9.13 7.02 -23.63
CA ASP A 143 -8.59 8.37 -23.54
C ASP A 143 -7.27 8.38 -22.75
N MET A 144 -6.23 8.88 -23.41
CA MET A 144 -4.84 8.85 -22.93
C MET A 144 -4.40 10.15 -22.25
N ARG A 145 -5.23 11.19 -22.22
CA ARG A 145 -4.86 12.54 -21.72
C ARG A 145 -4.28 12.51 -20.31
N ILE A 146 -4.77 11.59 -19.47
CA ILE A 146 -4.29 11.44 -18.09
C ILE A 146 -2.80 11.10 -18.00
N ARG A 147 -2.23 10.40 -19.01
CA ARG A 147 -0.80 10.07 -19.07
C ARG A 147 0.04 11.34 -19.17
N ASP A 148 -0.41 12.30 -19.98
CA ASP A 148 0.32 13.53 -20.24
C ASP A 148 0.27 14.47 -19.04
N GLU A 149 -0.90 14.59 -18.40
CA GLU A 149 -1.05 15.42 -17.20
C GLU A 149 -0.22 14.90 -16.02
N VAL A 150 -0.15 13.58 -15.82
CA VAL A 150 0.67 13.02 -14.73
C VAL A 150 2.17 13.24 -14.97
N LYS A 151 2.62 13.17 -16.23
CA LYS A 151 4.02 13.43 -16.59
C LYS A 151 4.38 14.89 -16.34
N LYS A 152 3.54 15.84 -16.75
CA LYS A 152 3.73 17.28 -16.49
C LYS A 152 3.87 17.56 -14.98
N LEU A 153 2.98 17.00 -14.15
CA LEU A 153 3.04 17.15 -12.71
C LEU A 153 4.31 16.52 -12.11
N PHE A 154 4.71 15.35 -12.60
CA PHE A 154 5.92 14.69 -12.13
C PHE A 154 7.19 15.48 -12.47
N GLU A 155 7.30 16.00 -13.70
CA GLU A 155 8.42 16.84 -14.13
C GLU A 155 8.48 18.15 -13.31
N LEU A 156 7.32 18.76 -13.05
CA LEU A 156 7.23 19.95 -12.20
C LEU A 156 7.69 19.64 -10.76
N ARG A 157 7.33 18.47 -10.22
CA ARG A 157 7.84 18.02 -8.91
C ARG A 157 9.35 17.86 -8.93
N LEU A 158 9.92 17.24 -9.97
CA LEU A 158 11.37 17.06 -10.09
C LEU A 158 12.11 18.39 -10.13
N LYS A 159 11.56 19.39 -10.84
CA LYS A 159 12.08 20.76 -10.85
C LYS A 159 12.10 21.35 -9.44
N TYR A 160 10.96 21.41 -8.76
CA TYR A 160 10.88 21.99 -7.42
C TYR A 160 11.68 21.24 -6.36
N LYS A 161 11.84 19.92 -6.50
CA LYS A 161 12.71 19.13 -5.62
C LYS A 161 14.17 19.53 -5.74
N LYS A 162 14.65 19.87 -6.95
CA LYS A 162 16.03 20.35 -7.17
C LYS A 162 16.25 21.76 -6.61
N GLU A 163 15.20 22.57 -6.59
CA GLU A 163 15.20 23.92 -6.03
C GLU A 163 14.98 23.93 -4.51
N GLU A 164 14.90 22.75 -3.86
CA GLU A 164 14.56 22.59 -2.44
C GLU A 164 13.25 23.32 -2.05
N ASN A 165 12.34 23.46 -3.00
CA ASN A 165 11.11 24.21 -2.85
C ASN A 165 10.01 23.33 -2.24
N PRO A 166 9.37 23.74 -1.11
CA PRO A 166 8.31 22.98 -0.45
C PRO A 166 7.11 22.60 -1.33
N LEU A 167 6.88 23.32 -2.44
CA LEU A 167 5.82 23.00 -3.41
C LEU A 167 5.91 21.56 -3.94
N GLN A 168 7.10 20.96 -3.96
CA GLN A 168 7.28 19.57 -4.38
C GLN A 168 6.45 18.58 -3.52
N GLU A 169 6.26 18.87 -2.22
CA GLU A 169 5.42 18.03 -1.34
C GLU A 169 3.94 18.18 -1.65
N ILE A 170 3.46 19.37 -2.01
CA ILE A 170 2.08 19.58 -2.46
C ILE A 170 1.81 18.78 -3.74
N ILE A 171 2.72 18.87 -4.71
CA ILE A 171 2.58 18.13 -5.97
C ILE A 171 2.63 16.61 -5.72
N LYS A 172 3.49 16.14 -4.83
CA LYS A 172 3.55 14.73 -4.39
C LYS A 172 2.21 14.28 -3.79
N LEU A 173 1.59 15.10 -2.94
CA LEU A 173 0.27 14.80 -2.36
C LEU A 173 -0.82 14.74 -3.43
N ILE A 174 -0.84 15.68 -4.38
CA ILE A 174 -1.78 15.65 -5.51
C ILE A 174 -1.63 14.33 -6.26
N LEU A 175 -0.42 14.02 -6.70
CA LEU A 175 -0.08 12.80 -7.45
C LEU A 175 -0.51 11.51 -6.72
N ASN A 176 -0.31 11.44 -5.40
CA ASN A 176 -0.65 10.27 -4.60
C ASN A 176 -2.15 10.21 -4.22
N SER A 177 -2.89 11.32 -4.30
CA SER A 177 -4.29 11.37 -3.88
C SER A 177 -5.31 11.02 -4.99
N ILE A 178 -4.89 11.06 -6.26
CA ILE A 178 -5.79 10.88 -7.43
C ILE A 178 -6.59 9.57 -7.32
N TYR A 179 -5.91 8.43 -7.09
CA TYR A 179 -6.58 7.13 -7.04
C TYR A 179 -7.59 7.05 -5.89
N GLY A 180 -7.26 7.65 -4.73
CA GLY A 180 -8.14 7.65 -3.57
C GLY A 180 -9.41 8.45 -3.83
N LYS A 181 -9.29 9.57 -4.56
CA LYS A 181 -10.44 10.41 -4.94
C LYS A 181 -11.38 9.71 -5.94
N THR A 182 -10.86 8.88 -6.85
CA THR A 182 -11.69 8.22 -7.87
C THR A 182 -12.54 7.07 -7.30
N ILE A 183 -12.15 6.48 -6.17
CA ILE A 183 -12.85 5.36 -5.50
C ILE A 183 -13.55 5.75 -4.19
N LEU A 184 -13.80 7.04 -3.96
CA LEU A 184 -14.47 7.48 -2.73
C LEU A 184 -15.87 6.86 -2.60
N SER A 185 -16.12 6.25 -1.44
CA SER A 185 -17.46 5.86 -1.01
C SER A 185 -18.35 7.09 -0.81
N PRO A 186 -19.68 6.94 -0.98
CA PRO A 186 -20.61 8.03 -0.71
C PRO A 186 -20.53 8.48 0.76
N ILE A 187 -20.73 9.77 0.98
CA ILE A 187 -20.79 10.34 2.33
C ILE A 187 -22.19 10.14 2.89
N GLU A 188 -22.34 9.22 3.83
CA GLU A 188 -23.64 8.80 4.41
C GLU A 188 -24.10 9.64 5.59
N SER A 189 -23.23 10.51 6.12
CA SER A 189 -23.58 11.37 7.25
C SER A 189 -23.06 12.79 7.07
N LYS A 190 -23.78 13.74 7.68
CA LYS A 190 -23.35 15.13 7.77
C LYS A 190 -23.40 15.59 9.22
N ILE A 191 -22.48 16.48 9.58
CA ILE A 191 -22.48 17.16 10.86
C ILE A 191 -23.11 18.54 10.65
N THR A 192 -23.95 18.97 11.58
CA THR A 192 -24.50 20.33 11.62
C THR A 192 -24.45 20.83 13.06
N ILE A 193 -24.05 22.08 13.25
CA ILE A 193 -23.97 22.73 14.56
C ILE A 193 -25.08 23.78 14.60
N VAL A 194 -25.86 23.79 15.68
CA VAL A 194 -27.04 24.64 15.86
C VAL A 194 -26.98 25.30 17.22
N ASP A 195 -27.41 26.56 17.36
CA ASP A 195 -27.51 27.21 18.67
C ASP A 195 -28.49 26.46 19.59
N ASP A 196 -28.18 26.35 20.88
CA ASP A 196 -28.96 25.57 21.84
C ASP A 196 -30.42 26.02 21.95
N LYS A 197 -30.66 27.33 21.83
CA LYS A 197 -32.01 27.91 21.81
C LYS A 197 -32.90 27.35 20.68
N ASP A 198 -32.28 26.92 19.57
CA ASP A 198 -32.95 26.38 18.39
C ASP A 198 -32.80 24.85 18.28
N ALA A 199 -31.99 24.22 19.14
CA ALA A 199 -31.66 22.80 19.06
C ALA A 199 -32.89 21.89 19.19
N ILE A 200 -33.82 22.18 20.11
CA ILE A 200 -35.07 21.40 20.25
C ILE A 200 -35.92 21.50 18.99
N ARG A 201 -36.09 22.72 18.45
CA ARG A 201 -36.85 22.95 17.21
C ARG A 201 -36.20 22.21 16.04
N TYR A 202 -34.87 22.24 15.96
CA TYR A 202 -34.12 21.52 14.94
C TYR A 202 -34.27 20.00 15.08
N ALA A 203 -34.22 19.49 16.31
CA ALA A 203 -34.39 18.07 16.61
C ALA A 203 -35.75 17.55 16.17
N ILE A 204 -36.83 18.27 16.50
CA ILE A 204 -38.20 17.92 16.08
C ILE A 204 -38.31 17.91 14.55
N ARG A 205 -37.81 18.96 13.88
CA ARG A 205 -37.89 19.08 12.41
C ARG A 205 -37.13 17.97 11.67
N ASN A 206 -36.03 17.48 12.24
CA ASN A 206 -35.13 16.54 11.59
C ASN A 206 -35.10 15.15 12.26
N TYR A 207 -36.05 14.85 13.15
CA TYR A 207 -36.04 13.66 14.03
C TYR A 207 -35.68 12.36 13.29
N ASN A 208 -36.32 12.10 12.15
CA ASN A 208 -36.10 10.88 11.35
C ASN A 208 -34.69 10.76 10.74
N HIS A 209 -33.94 11.86 10.66
CA HIS A 209 -32.60 11.89 10.09
C HIS A 209 -31.50 11.93 11.16
N ILE A 210 -31.83 12.14 12.43
CA ILE A 210 -30.83 12.30 13.48
C ILE A 210 -30.30 10.92 13.91
N VAL A 211 -28.99 10.74 13.79
CA VAL A 211 -28.28 9.56 14.29
C VAL A 211 -27.90 9.77 15.77
N LYS A 212 -27.37 10.96 16.08
CA LYS A 212 -26.90 11.33 17.42
C LYS A 212 -26.80 12.85 17.51
N PHE A 213 -27.05 13.42 18.69
CA PHE A 213 -26.72 14.81 19.00
C PHE A 213 -26.28 14.96 20.46
N GLU A 214 -25.41 15.93 20.72
CA GLU A 214 -24.90 16.28 22.05
C GLU A 214 -24.64 17.80 22.11
N GLY A 215 -24.69 18.39 23.30
CA GLY A 215 -24.19 19.76 23.51
C GLY A 215 -22.70 19.82 23.24
N LEU A 216 -22.27 20.79 22.44
CA LEU A 216 -20.88 21.01 22.07
C LEU A 216 -20.13 21.62 23.27
N ASP A 217 -19.00 21.01 23.63
CA ASP A 217 -18.29 21.32 24.88
C ASP A 217 -17.87 22.79 24.96
N GLY A 218 -18.11 23.42 26.11
CA GLY A 218 -17.77 24.82 26.34
C GLY A 218 -18.48 25.84 25.45
N SER A 219 -19.62 25.50 24.82
CA SER A 219 -20.35 26.40 23.91
C SER A 219 -21.87 26.38 24.13
N ASP A 220 -22.55 27.37 23.57
CA ASP A 220 -24.01 27.49 23.52
C ASP A 220 -24.64 26.80 22.30
N LYS A 221 -24.00 25.71 21.84
CA LYS A 221 -24.34 25.02 20.59
C LYS A 221 -24.51 23.53 20.80
N THR A 222 -25.37 22.93 20.00
CA THR A 222 -25.60 21.50 19.92
C THR A 222 -25.08 20.97 18.59
N ILE A 223 -24.28 19.91 18.62
CA ILE A 223 -23.80 19.21 17.43
C ILE A 223 -24.74 18.05 17.09
N PHE A 224 -25.21 18.02 15.84
CA PHE A 224 -26.07 16.97 15.28
C PHE A 224 -25.33 16.18 14.22
N LYS A 225 -25.33 14.84 14.33
CA LYS A 225 -24.97 13.91 13.26
C LYS A 225 -26.24 13.41 12.60
N LEU A 226 -26.38 13.70 11.31
CA LEU A 226 -27.56 13.36 10.52
C LEU A 226 -27.20 12.33 9.45
N THR A 227 -28.12 11.43 9.14
CA THR A 227 -28.07 10.61 7.93
C THR A 227 -28.22 11.53 6.71
N LYS A 228 -27.43 11.27 5.68
CA LYS A 228 -27.49 11.96 4.39
C LYS A 228 -27.96 10.97 3.35
N SER A 229 -29.14 11.20 2.79
CA SER A 229 -29.66 10.39 1.68
C SER A 229 -28.69 10.44 0.50
N ILE A 230 -28.32 9.27 -0.02
CA ILE A 230 -27.48 9.16 -1.21
C ILE A 230 -28.38 9.25 -2.44
N CYS A 231 -28.73 10.46 -2.85
CA CYS A 231 -29.55 10.65 -4.06
C CYS A 231 -28.71 10.73 -5.34
N ARG A 232 -27.48 11.27 -5.24
CA ARG A 232 -26.51 11.38 -6.34
C ARG A 232 -25.10 11.25 -5.78
N HIS A 233 -24.37 10.23 -6.23
CA HIS A 233 -22.95 10.06 -5.95
C HIS A 233 -22.24 9.84 -7.26
N PHE A 234 -21.30 10.72 -7.60
CA PHE A 234 -20.45 10.58 -8.77
C PHE A 234 -19.08 10.14 -8.29
N ASN A 235 -18.63 8.97 -8.73
CA ASN A 235 -17.26 8.53 -8.59
C ASN A 235 -16.72 8.08 -9.95
N PHE A 236 -15.39 7.95 -10.05
CA PHE A 236 -14.74 7.47 -11.26
C PHE A 236 -14.08 6.12 -10.99
N CYS A 237 -14.87 5.21 -10.40
CA CYS A 237 -14.38 3.94 -9.87
C CYS A 237 -13.57 3.11 -10.89
N PRO A 238 -13.97 2.96 -12.16
CA PRO A 238 -13.19 2.21 -13.15
C PRO A 238 -11.73 2.67 -13.27
N LEU A 239 -11.50 3.99 -13.32
CA LEU A 239 -10.15 4.56 -13.36
C LEU A 239 -9.37 4.20 -12.10
N GLY A 240 -9.99 4.36 -10.93
CA GLY A 240 -9.35 4.02 -9.66
C GLY A 240 -8.97 2.55 -9.53
N VAL A 241 -9.85 1.63 -9.96
CA VAL A 241 -9.56 0.20 -10.02
C VAL A 241 -8.41 -0.07 -10.97
N ASN A 242 -8.44 0.47 -12.20
CA ASN A 242 -7.35 0.26 -13.15
C ASN A 242 -6.01 0.82 -12.66
N ILE A 243 -5.99 1.95 -11.92
CA ILE A 243 -4.79 2.47 -11.26
C ILE A 243 -4.20 1.45 -10.29
N LEU A 244 -5.03 0.85 -9.43
CA LEU A 244 -4.60 -0.18 -8.48
C LEU A 244 -4.13 -1.46 -9.18
N SER A 245 -4.74 -1.85 -10.29
CA SER A 245 -4.33 -3.03 -11.05
C SER A 245 -3.03 -2.80 -11.80
N MET A 246 -2.85 -1.63 -12.44
CA MET A 246 -1.61 -1.30 -13.14
C MET A 246 -0.46 -1.07 -12.15
N SER A 247 -0.73 -0.53 -10.95
CA SER A 247 0.30 -0.43 -9.91
C SER A 247 0.78 -1.82 -9.50
N LYS A 248 -0.13 -2.77 -9.29
CA LYS A 248 0.23 -4.18 -9.07
C LYS A 248 0.99 -4.77 -10.25
N ARG A 249 0.59 -4.49 -11.50
CA ARG A 249 1.32 -4.96 -12.69
C ARG A 249 2.77 -4.50 -12.70
N ILE A 250 3.03 -3.22 -12.40
CA ILE A 250 4.41 -2.70 -12.31
C ILE A 250 5.22 -3.50 -11.29
N MET A 251 4.62 -3.80 -10.14
CA MET A 251 5.26 -4.62 -9.10
C MET A 251 5.48 -6.06 -9.57
N ASN A 252 4.44 -6.72 -10.09
CA ASN A 252 4.49 -8.09 -10.58
C ASN A 252 5.55 -8.30 -11.67
N GLU A 253 5.74 -7.33 -12.56
CA GLU A 253 6.79 -7.38 -13.58
C GLU A 253 8.19 -7.55 -12.98
N VAL A 254 8.45 -6.96 -11.82
CA VAL A 254 9.76 -7.07 -11.14
C VAL A 254 9.77 -8.29 -10.21
N PHE A 255 8.70 -8.51 -9.46
CA PHE A 255 8.63 -9.50 -8.37
C PHE A 255 8.57 -10.90 -8.92
N CYS A 256 7.68 -11.13 -9.89
CA CYS A 256 7.59 -12.43 -10.54
C CYS A 256 8.85 -12.71 -11.36
N THR A 257 9.53 -11.70 -11.91
CA THR A 257 10.83 -11.90 -12.57
C THR A 257 11.90 -12.35 -11.57
N ALA A 258 11.95 -11.74 -10.39
CA ALA A 258 12.88 -12.16 -9.34
C ALA A 258 12.59 -13.57 -8.84
N GLU A 259 11.32 -13.92 -8.59
CA GLU A 259 10.91 -15.28 -8.23
C GLU A 259 11.23 -16.30 -9.32
N ASP A 260 10.95 -16.00 -10.60
CA ASP A 260 11.27 -16.89 -11.73
C ASP A 260 12.79 -17.15 -11.86
N MET A 261 13.61 -16.19 -11.42
CA MET A 261 15.07 -16.31 -11.38
C MET A 261 15.59 -17.02 -10.12
N GLY A 262 14.70 -17.39 -9.18
CA GLY A 262 15.06 -17.97 -7.89
C GLY A 262 15.75 -16.98 -6.94
N LEU A 263 15.55 -15.67 -7.12
CA LEU A 263 16.11 -14.64 -6.24
C LEU A 263 15.27 -14.54 -4.97
N GLN A 264 15.93 -14.50 -3.82
CA GLN A 264 15.24 -14.45 -2.53
C GLN A 264 14.69 -13.05 -2.25
N ILE A 265 13.37 -12.95 -2.13
CA ILE A 265 12.65 -11.77 -1.63
C ILE A 265 12.09 -12.11 -0.26
N PHE A 266 12.40 -11.29 0.74
CA PHE A 266 11.99 -11.55 2.12
C PHE A 266 10.61 -10.96 2.43
N TYR A 267 10.38 -9.75 1.94
CA TYR A 267 9.24 -8.93 2.30
C TYR A 267 8.83 -8.02 1.14
N GLN A 268 7.53 -7.73 1.07
CA GLN A 268 6.92 -6.79 0.14
C GLN A 268 5.98 -5.83 0.90
N ASP A 269 5.98 -4.54 0.60
CA ASP A 269 4.89 -3.65 1.01
C ASP A 269 4.56 -2.65 -0.08
N CYS A 270 3.35 -2.74 -0.65
CA CYS A 270 2.84 -1.86 -1.70
C CYS A 270 3.75 -1.72 -2.92
N ASP A 271 4.77 -0.87 -2.81
CA ASP A 271 5.74 -0.40 -3.79
C ASP A 271 7.18 -0.88 -3.57
N SER A 272 7.47 -1.55 -2.44
CA SER A 272 8.84 -1.95 -2.09
C SER A 272 9.02 -3.45 -1.88
N MET A 273 10.28 -3.92 -2.00
CA MET A 273 10.71 -5.24 -1.56
C MET A 273 12.08 -5.26 -0.91
N HIS A 274 12.25 -6.17 0.04
CA HIS A 274 13.55 -6.51 0.62
C HIS A 274 14.18 -7.65 -0.18
N ILE A 275 15.25 -7.33 -0.90
CA ILE A 275 16.03 -8.25 -1.74
C ILE A 275 17.52 -8.09 -1.46
N PHE A 276 18.32 -9.13 -1.67
CA PHE A 276 19.77 -9.00 -1.61
C PHE A 276 20.30 -7.97 -2.62
N ASN A 277 21.15 -7.06 -2.16
CA ASN A 277 21.69 -5.98 -2.99
C ASN A 277 22.54 -6.51 -4.16
N GLU A 278 23.23 -7.64 -3.96
CA GLU A 278 24.04 -8.30 -4.99
C GLU A 278 23.23 -8.87 -6.16
N ASP A 279 21.93 -9.12 -5.96
CA ASP A 279 21.06 -9.71 -6.98
C ASP A 279 20.33 -8.65 -7.83
N ILE A 280 20.28 -7.39 -7.37
CA ILE A 280 19.65 -6.28 -8.09
C ILE A 280 20.21 -6.09 -9.51
N PRO A 281 21.54 -6.15 -9.76
CA PRO A 281 22.07 -6.04 -11.12
C PRO A 281 21.60 -7.17 -12.05
N LYS A 282 21.50 -8.41 -11.54
CA LYS A 282 21.04 -9.57 -12.31
C LYS A 282 19.55 -9.40 -12.67
N LEU A 283 18.74 -9.00 -11.69
CA LEU A 283 17.32 -8.71 -11.86
C LEU A 283 17.11 -7.60 -12.90
N ALA A 284 17.89 -6.52 -12.84
CA ALA A 284 17.79 -5.42 -13.79
C ALA A 284 18.13 -5.83 -15.23
N ALA A 285 19.12 -6.73 -15.41
CA ALA A 285 19.48 -7.26 -16.72
C ALA A 285 18.35 -8.12 -17.32
N GLU A 286 17.79 -9.04 -16.53
CA GLU A 286 16.68 -9.90 -16.97
C GLU A 286 15.39 -9.09 -17.21
N PHE A 287 15.08 -8.13 -16.34
CA PHE A 287 13.95 -7.21 -16.54
C PHE A 287 14.06 -6.45 -17.87
N LYS A 288 15.26 -5.93 -18.19
CA LYS A 288 15.50 -5.24 -19.46
C LYS A 288 15.31 -6.19 -20.65
N LYS A 289 15.73 -7.45 -20.54
CA LYS A 289 15.53 -8.47 -21.58
C LYS A 289 14.04 -8.80 -21.79
N ARG A 290 13.27 -8.96 -20.71
CA ARG A 290 11.84 -9.32 -20.77
C ARG A 290 10.94 -8.17 -21.24
N TYR A 291 11.25 -6.94 -20.82
CA TYR A 291 10.34 -5.80 -20.98
C TYR A 291 10.90 -4.63 -21.78
N GLY A 292 12.17 -4.67 -22.20
CA GLY A 292 12.81 -3.60 -22.96
C GLY A 292 13.00 -2.29 -22.20
N ARG A 293 12.77 -2.26 -20.89
CA ARG A 293 12.77 -1.05 -20.04
C ARG A 293 13.89 -1.06 -19.01
N LYS A 294 14.37 0.12 -18.61
CA LYS A 294 15.41 0.28 -17.58
C LYS A 294 14.79 0.22 -16.18
N LEU A 295 15.14 -0.82 -15.42
CA LEU A 295 14.62 -1.03 -14.06
C LEU A 295 15.10 0.02 -13.05
N ILE A 296 16.41 0.28 -12.99
CA ILE A 296 17.01 1.11 -11.95
C ILE A 296 17.05 2.59 -12.37
N GLY A 297 16.58 3.49 -11.51
CA GLY A 297 16.73 4.93 -11.70
C GLY A 297 15.74 5.78 -10.90
N LYS A 298 15.59 7.04 -11.32
CA LYS A 298 14.80 8.07 -10.60
C LYS A 298 13.55 8.55 -11.35
N ASN A 299 13.25 7.93 -12.50
CA ASN A 299 12.09 8.29 -13.32
C ASN A 299 10.89 7.37 -13.02
N LEU A 300 9.71 7.75 -13.52
CA LEU A 300 8.50 6.92 -13.42
C LEU A 300 8.73 5.51 -14.00
N GLY A 301 8.20 4.51 -13.30
CA GLY A 301 8.32 3.09 -13.64
C GLY A 301 9.70 2.48 -13.34
N GLN A 302 10.58 3.22 -12.67
CA GLN A 302 11.88 2.73 -12.21
C GLN A 302 11.88 2.48 -10.70
N PHE A 303 12.94 1.82 -10.22
CA PHE A 303 13.14 1.44 -8.83
C PHE A 303 14.50 1.93 -8.30
N HIS A 304 14.58 2.18 -6.99
CA HIS A 304 15.83 2.48 -6.29
C HIS A 304 15.82 1.93 -4.86
N SER A 305 16.98 1.92 -4.20
CA SER A 305 17.07 1.66 -2.76
C SER A 305 16.48 2.83 -1.98
N ASP A 306 15.56 2.61 -1.03
CA ASP A 306 14.86 3.66 -0.27
C ASP A 306 15.29 3.78 1.20
N PHE A 307 16.26 2.98 1.65
CA PHE A 307 16.81 3.16 3.00
C PHE A 307 17.36 4.57 3.20
N ALA A 308 16.98 5.18 4.33
CA ALA A 308 17.49 6.47 4.75
C ALA A 308 19.00 6.43 4.91
N GLU A 309 19.69 7.47 4.43
CA GLU A 309 21.13 7.60 4.58
C GLU A 309 21.47 7.93 6.04
N ILE A 310 22.30 7.08 6.67
CA ILE A 310 22.85 7.38 8.02
C ILE A 310 23.67 8.67 7.96
N THR A 311 24.54 8.75 6.94
CA THR A 311 25.37 9.90 6.62
C THR A 311 25.09 10.34 5.18
N PRO A 312 24.82 11.63 4.93
CA PRO A 312 24.48 12.13 3.60
C PRO A 312 25.49 11.72 2.52
N GLY A 313 24.99 11.26 1.37
CA GLY A 313 25.78 10.79 0.24
C GLY A 313 26.34 9.38 0.40
N LYS A 314 26.04 8.67 1.49
CA LYS A 314 26.44 7.28 1.73
C LYS A 314 25.22 6.36 1.73
N GLN A 315 25.18 5.44 0.76
CA GLN A 315 24.10 4.46 0.67
C GLN A 315 24.08 3.59 1.92
N SER A 316 22.88 3.44 2.49
CA SER A 316 22.63 2.54 3.62
C SER A 316 22.00 1.24 3.13
N LEU A 317 22.47 0.11 3.65
CA LEU A 317 22.00 -1.23 3.34
C LEU A 317 21.75 -1.99 4.64
N ALA A 318 20.79 -2.90 4.63
CA ALA A 318 20.45 -3.70 5.81
C ALA A 318 21.41 -4.89 5.94
N TYR A 319 22.16 -4.94 7.03
CA TYR A 319 23.10 -6.01 7.37
C TYR A 319 22.44 -7.22 8.04
N LYS A 320 21.41 -6.96 8.86
CA LYS A 320 20.55 -7.97 9.51
C LYS A 320 19.11 -7.49 9.44
N SER A 321 18.18 -8.38 9.16
CA SER A 321 16.75 -8.05 9.11
C SER A 321 15.90 -9.12 9.78
N ILE A 322 14.85 -8.70 10.48
CA ILE A 322 13.84 -9.59 11.08
C ILE A 322 12.46 -9.14 10.62
N PHE A 323 11.73 -10.04 9.98
CA PHE A 323 10.38 -9.79 9.48
C PHE A 323 9.38 -10.64 10.28
N CYS A 324 8.59 -9.98 11.13
CA CYS A 324 7.65 -10.67 12.02
C CYS A 324 6.25 -10.80 11.41
N GLY A 325 5.83 -9.83 10.60
CA GLY A 325 4.46 -9.76 10.08
C GLY A 325 4.27 -8.62 9.08
N LYS A 326 3.08 -8.54 8.48
CA LYS A 326 2.75 -7.45 7.54
C LYS A 326 2.91 -6.09 8.26
N LYS A 327 3.78 -5.22 7.72
CA LYS A 327 4.12 -3.91 8.29
C LYS A 327 4.74 -3.97 9.69
N THR A 328 5.38 -5.09 10.02
CA THR A 328 6.16 -5.26 11.25
C THR A 328 7.48 -5.97 10.97
N TYR A 329 8.56 -5.19 10.89
CA TYR A 329 9.92 -5.67 10.64
C TYR A 329 10.96 -4.67 11.15
N ILE A 330 12.22 -5.10 11.24
CA ILE A 330 13.37 -4.27 11.55
C ILE A 330 14.53 -4.61 10.61
N ASP A 331 15.25 -3.57 10.20
CA ASP A 331 16.48 -3.63 9.44
C ASP A 331 17.59 -2.92 10.23
N LEU A 332 18.67 -3.64 10.54
CA LEU A 332 19.92 -3.06 11.03
C LEU A 332 20.69 -2.53 9.83
N LEU A 333 20.75 -1.21 9.68
CA LEU A 333 21.39 -0.52 8.58
C LEU A 333 22.88 -0.32 8.84
N THR A 334 23.69 -0.41 7.78
CA THR A 334 25.08 0.00 7.77
C THR A 334 25.49 0.62 6.44
N ASN A 335 26.63 1.30 6.42
CA ASN A 335 27.21 1.93 5.23
C ASN A 335 28.71 1.61 5.11
N ASP A 336 29.38 2.22 4.13
CA ASP A 336 30.81 2.05 3.88
C ASP A 336 31.72 2.62 4.99
N LEU A 337 31.16 3.41 5.91
CA LEU A 337 31.84 3.91 7.11
C LEU A 337 31.63 2.99 8.34
N ASN A 338 30.94 1.85 8.17
CA ASN A 338 30.53 0.93 9.24
C ASN A 338 29.66 1.59 10.33
N GLU A 339 28.97 2.68 10.02
CA GLU A 339 27.99 3.26 10.93
C GLU A 339 26.79 2.31 11.10
N VAL A 340 26.07 2.45 12.20
CA VAL A 340 24.91 1.59 12.52
C VAL A 340 23.70 2.45 12.84
N ALA A 341 22.58 2.12 12.22
CA ALA A 341 21.26 2.65 12.55
C ALA A 341 20.20 1.57 12.36
N PHE A 342 18.95 1.84 12.73
CA PHE A 342 17.85 0.91 12.49
C PHE A 342 16.73 1.58 11.72
N HIS A 343 16.21 0.87 10.72
CA HIS A 343 14.91 1.15 10.14
C HIS A 343 13.91 0.14 10.72
N ALA A 344 13.07 0.59 11.65
CA ALA A 344 12.06 -0.25 12.27
C ALA A 344 10.66 0.18 11.86
N ARG A 345 9.78 -0.79 11.61
CA ARG A 345 8.35 -0.58 11.34
C ARG A 345 7.53 -1.51 12.22
N CYS A 346 6.50 -0.98 12.86
CA CYS A 346 5.53 -1.76 13.60
C CYS A 346 4.16 -1.10 13.52
N LYS A 347 3.26 -1.64 12.69
CA LYS A 347 1.96 -1.00 12.41
C LYS A 347 1.16 -0.78 13.68
N GLY A 348 0.85 0.48 13.96
CA GLY A 348 0.03 0.89 15.09
C GLY A 348 0.82 1.10 16.39
N VAL A 349 2.16 1.10 16.33
CA VAL A 349 3.05 1.52 17.41
C VAL A 349 3.86 2.72 16.92
N LYS A 350 4.03 3.73 17.78
CA LYS A 350 4.85 4.91 17.47
C LYS A 350 6.35 4.56 17.56
N GLN A 351 7.18 5.22 16.76
CA GLN A 351 8.59 4.86 16.59
C GLN A 351 9.43 5.08 17.86
N ASP A 352 9.17 6.16 18.57
CA ASP A 352 9.76 6.46 19.88
C ASP A 352 9.35 5.42 20.94
N VAL A 353 8.07 5.03 20.96
CA VAL A 353 7.56 3.99 21.88
C VAL A 353 8.21 2.64 21.62
N LEU A 354 8.54 2.28 20.37
CA LEU A 354 9.32 1.08 20.07
C LEU A 354 10.69 1.12 20.75
N ALA A 355 11.40 2.24 20.64
CA ALA A 355 12.70 2.44 21.26
C ALA A 355 12.61 2.35 22.79
N LEU A 356 11.67 3.07 23.40
CA LEU A 356 11.44 3.07 24.84
C LEU A 356 11.10 1.66 25.36
N THR A 357 10.17 0.96 24.69
CA THR A 357 9.77 -0.39 25.11
C THR A 357 10.93 -1.38 24.97
N ALA A 358 11.71 -1.31 23.89
CA ALA A 358 12.90 -2.14 23.71
C ALA A 358 13.93 -1.91 24.83
N ASN A 359 14.21 -0.64 25.12
CA ASN A 359 15.15 -0.20 26.13
C ASN A 359 14.75 -0.67 27.55
N GLU A 360 13.46 -0.55 27.89
CA GLU A 360 12.92 -1.02 29.18
C GLU A 360 12.96 -2.55 29.31
N MET A 361 12.67 -3.28 28.23
CA MET A 361 12.66 -4.75 28.25
C MET A 361 14.06 -5.38 28.24
N PHE A 362 15.04 -4.70 27.63
CA PHE A 362 16.40 -5.20 27.46
C PHE A 362 17.41 -4.12 27.91
N PRO A 363 17.44 -3.78 29.22
CA PRO A 363 18.30 -2.72 29.75
C PRO A 363 19.80 -3.03 29.65
N GLU A 364 20.16 -4.31 29.53
CA GLU A 364 21.55 -4.77 29.38
C GLU A 364 22.07 -4.65 27.94
N ALA A 365 21.16 -4.51 26.96
CA ALA A 365 21.51 -4.33 25.56
C ALA A 365 21.79 -2.87 25.23
N ILE A 366 22.48 -2.64 24.11
CA ILE A 366 22.78 -1.30 23.62
C ILE A 366 21.48 -0.59 23.29
N GLN A 367 21.26 0.52 23.98
CA GLN A 367 20.04 1.29 23.95
C GLN A 367 19.96 2.10 22.64
N CYS A 368 18.74 2.26 22.12
CA CYS A 368 18.50 3.07 20.93
C CYS A 368 17.52 4.21 21.24
N TYR A 369 17.64 5.32 20.53
CA TYR A 369 16.63 6.38 20.52
C TYR A 369 16.12 6.61 19.11
N TYR A 370 14.92 7.16 18.97
CA TYR A 370 14.34 7.49 17.67
C TYR A 370 14.75 8.91 17.26
N ASN A 371 15.30 9.06 16.05
CA ASN A 371 15.61 10.35 15.45
C ASN A 371 14.49 10.70 14.46
N GLU A 372 13.67 11.70 14.82
CA GLU A 372 12.50 12.12 14.03
C GLU A 372 12.90 12.70 12.66
N ASP A 373 13.97 13.49 12.59
CA ASP A 373 14.41 14.16 11.36
C ASP A 373 14.86 13.18 10.29
N LYS A 374 15.58 12.13 10.69
CA LYS A 374 16.08 11.07 9.79
C LYS A 374 15.11 9.90 9.67
N ASN A 375 14.07 9.83 10.51
CA ASN A 375 13.12 8.71 10.58
C ASN A 375 13.81 7.33 10.72
N ILE A 376 14.81 7.25 11.60
CA ILE A 376 15.59 6.05 11.93
C ILE A 376 15.89 6.00 13.43
N HIS A 377 16.23 4.83 13.96
CA HIS A 377 16.72 4.69 15.33
C HIS A 377 18.24 4.66 15.38
N ILE A 378 18.81 5.33 16.37
CA ILE A 378 20.25 5.49 16.53
C ILE A 378 20.67 4.85 17.86
N PRO A 379 21.65 3.94 17.86
CA PRO A 379 22.21 3.36 19.08
C PRO A 379 23.08 4.37 19.85
N VAL A 380 23.14 4.20 21.17
CA VAL A 380 23.86 5.08 22.11
C VAL A 380 25.08 4.35 22.69
N GLY A 381 26.20 5.06 22.84
CA GLY A 381 27.42 4.54 23.45
C GLY A 381 28.41 3.98 22.44
N THR A 382 29.26 3.05 22.89
CA THR A 382 30.24 2.35 22.04
C THR A 382 29.68 1.02 21.56
N TYR A 383 29.70 0.80 20.26
CA TYR A 383 29.12 -0.38 19.62
C TYR A 383 29.80 -0.68 18.29
N ASP A 384 29.52 -1.87 17.77
CA ASP A 384 29.73 -2.25 16.37
C ASP A 384 28.46 -2.93 15.82
N LYS A 385 28.46 -3.28 14.53
CA LYS A 385 27.31 -3.92 13.86
C LYS A 385 26.94 -5.32 14.39
N ASP A 386 27.80 -5.94 15.20
CA ASP A 386 27.61 -7.27 15.76
C ASP A 386 27.23 -7.25 17.24
N SER A 387 27.18 -6.06 17.84
CA SER A 387 26.74 -5.83 19.19
C SER A 387 25.25 -6.19 19.41
N GLU A 388 24.87 -6.43 20.66
CA GLU A 388 23.49 -6.73 21.03
C GLU A 388 22.70 -5.43 21.27
N PHE A 389 21.75 -5.13 20.38
CA PHE A 389 20.91 -3.93 20.47
C PHE A 389 19.53 -4.25 21.03
N SER A 390 19.02 -3.37 21.91
CA SER A 390 17.71 -3.52 22.55
C SER A 390 16.59 -3.69 21.51
N LEU A 391 16.62 -2.89 20.45
CA LEU A 391 15.63 -2.91 19.38
C LEU A 391 15.64 -4.22 18.58
N MET A 392 16.81 -4.79 18.30
CA MET A 392 16.91 -6.10 17.64
C MET A 392 16.40 -7.22 18.55
N LYS A 393 16.69 -7.17 19.86
CA LYS A 393 16.14 -8.14 20.83
C LYS A 393 14.62 -8.07 20.90
N LEU A 394 14.04 -6.87 20.90
CA LEU A 394 12.58 -6.67 20.87
C LEU A 394 11.94 -7.37 19.66
N TYR A 395 12.47 -7.16 18.47
CA TYR A 395 11.94 -7.79 17.26
C TYR A 395 12.21 -9.29 17.20
N LYS A 396 13.33 -9.76 17.75
CA LYS A 396 13.58 -11.19 17.93
C LYS A 396 12.53 -11.83 18.85
N ALA A 397 12.21 -11.20 19.98
CA ALA A 397 11.15 -11.66 20.88
C ALA A 397 9.77 -11.73 20.19
N LEU A 398 9.39 -10.69 19.44
CA LEU A 398 8.16 -10.70 18.63
C LEU A 398 8.18 -11.82 17.58
N HIS A 399 9.29 -11.99 16.88
CA HIS A 399 9.45 -13.04 15.88
C HIS A 399 9.30 -14.42 16.52
N ASP A 400 9.88 -14.63 17.70
CA ASP A 400 9.88 -15.92 18.40
C ASP A 400 8.54 -16.19 19.13
N GLY A 401 7.54 -15.30 18.96
CA GLY A 401 6.15 -15.52 19.35
C GLY A 401 5.77 -14.93 20.70
N GLN A 402 6.64 -14.12 21.31
CA GLN A 402 6.34 -13.43 22.56
C GLN A 402 5.27 -12.34 22.32
N GLU A 403 4.25 -12.30 23.18
CA GLU A 403 3.32 -11.18 23.23
C GLU A 403 3.97 -10.00 23.95
N ILE A 404 3.94 -8.81 23.33
CA ILE A 404 4.52 -7.59 23.89
C ILE A 404 3.46 -6.49 23.91
N GLY A 405 3.37 -5.79 25.05
CA GLY A 405 2.52 -4.62 25.23
C GLY A 405 3.30 -3.33 25.00
N PHE A 406 2.76 -2.45 24.15
CA PHE A 406 3.29 -1.12 23.87
C PHE A 406 2.34 -0.07 24.44
N ASP A 407 2.78 0.72 25.42
CA ASP A 407 1.99 1.85 25.90
C ASP A 407 2.21 3.08 25.02
N LEU A 408 1.24 3.38 24.17
CA LEU A 408 1.32 4.47 23.20
C LEU A 408 1.27 5.87 23.83
N CYS A 409 0.94 5.95 25.12
CA CYS A 409 1.01 7.19 25.91
C CYS A 409 2.42 7.54 26.40
N LYS A 410 3.40 6.62 26.31
CA LYS A 410 4.81 6.90 26.65
C LYS A 410 5.56 7.73 25.60
N SER A 411 4.92 7.99 24.46
CA SER A 411 5.50 8.78 23.37
C SER A 411 5.81 10.22 23.79
N SER A 412 6.78 10.85 23.13
CA SER A 412 7.03 12.30 23.20
C SER A 412 5.79 13.13 22.85
N SER A 413 4.94 12.58 21.96
CA SER A 413 3.71 13.23 21.52
C SER A 413 2.53 12.84 22.41
N PRO A 414 1.77 13.83 22.93
CA PRO A 414 0.62 13.56 23.80
C PRO A 414 -0.45 12.73 23.08
N CYS A 415 -1.18 11.93 23.86
CA CYS A 415 -2.28 11.11 23.36
C CYS A 415 -3.62 11.65 23.85
N PHE A 416 -4.53 11.90 22.90
CA PHE A 416 -5.83 12.47 23.17
C PHE A 416 -6.96 11.52 22.75
N ALA A 417 -8.09 11.61 23.46
CA ALA A 417 -9.37 11.09 23.01
C ALA A 417 -10.27 12.28 22.69
N GLU A 418 -10.60 12.44 21.41
CA GLU A 418 -11.61 13.39 20.95
C GLU A 418 -13.00 12.73 21.08
N LYS A 419 -13.91 13.41 21.78
CA LYS A 419 -15.31 12.98 21.91
C LYS A 419 -16.17 13.62 20.81
N PHE A 420 -17.38 13.09 20.65
CA PHE A 420 -18.32 13.61 19.64
C PHE A 420 -18.66 15.09 19.82
N ASN A 421 -18.72 15.57 21.07
CA ASN A 421 -18.91 16.99 21.40
C ASN A 421 -17.63 17.85 21.29
N PHE A 422 -16.59 17.36 20.62
CA PHE A 422 -15.27 17.98 20.48
C PHE A 422 -14.52 18.27 21.79
N SER A 423 -15.02 17.77 22.93
CA SER A 423 -14.20 17.74 24.14
C SER A 423 -13.00 16.82 23.94
N ILE A 424 -11.85 17.25 24.45
CA ILE A 424 -10.59 16.53 24.35
C ILE A 424 -10.21 16.07 25.76
N THR A 425 -9.92 14.78 25.90
CA THR A 425 -9.40 14.23 27.17
C THR A 425 -8.02 13.63 26.94
N THR A 426 -7.08 13.95 27.82
CA THR A 426 -5.73 13.35 27.77
C THR A 426 -5.82 11.89 28.22
N LYS A 427 -5.27 10.98 27.41
CA LYS A 427 -5.13 9.57 27.78
C LYS A 427 -3.84 9.39 28.57
N THR A 428 -3.94 8.79 29.75
CA THR A 428 -2.78 8.47 30.61
C THR A 428 -2.15 7.11 30.29
N SER A 429 -2.90 6.18 29.70
CA SER A 429 -2.38 4.91 29.19
C SER A 429 -3.19 4.43 27.99
N PHE A 430 -2.51 3.82 27.02
CA PHE A 430 -3.14 3.14 25.90
C PHE A 430 -2.25 1.99 25.41
N ILE A 431 -2.46 0.82 26.00
CA ILE A 431 -1.64 -0.36 25.75
C ILE A 431 -2.15 -1.11 24.52
N ARG A 432 -1.29 -1.24 23.52
CA ARG A 432 -1.49 -2.11 22.37
C ARG A 432 -0.66 -3.38 22.54
N LYS A 433 -1.31 -4.53 22.64
CA LYS A 433 -0.63 -5.83 22.67
C LYS A 433 -0.46 -6.39 21.27
N LEU A 434 0.72 -6.91 20.96
CA LEU A 434 1.04 -7.54 19.68
C LEU A 434 1.67 -8.90 19.91
N LYS A 435 1.26 -9.88 19.10
CA LYS A 435 1.81 -11.23 19.00
C LYS A 435 1.72 -11.65 17.54
N PHE A 436 2.72 -12.38 17.06
CA PHE A 436 2.83 -12.84 15.66
C PHE A 436 2.99 -14.34 15.57
#